data_AF-A0A9P4THE0-F1
#
_entry.id   AF-A0A9P4THE0-F1
#
_cell.length_a   1.000
_cell.length_b   1.000
_cell.length_c   1.000
_cell.angle_alpha   90.00
_cell.angle_beta   90.00
_cell.angle_gamma   90.00
#
_symmetry.space_group_name_H-M   'P 1'
#
loop_
_entity.id
_entity.type
_entity.pdbx_description
1 polymer ?
#
loop_
_entity_poly.entity_id
_entity_poly.type
_entity_poly.pdbx_seq_one_letter_code
_entity_poly.pdbx_strand_id
1 'polypeptide(L)'
;MPSTLHLIEQLAQHHDDQEALRPHITHTPSSTHSTGRAAVAMSSKKHVLSLYRQSLKLALDWSVHRYLWRGQAVYLRGLFEANRNVTEPRQQRALITETENLLEKWKHPDPYRPPTAPGGSKYERNLPVPILEPPPKWMNP
;
A
#
# COMPACT_ATOMS: atom_id res chain seq x y z
N MET A 1 -27.09 6.52 3.06
CA MET A 1 -25.75 6.23 2.51
C MET A 1 -24.77 6.30 3.66
N PRO A 2 -24.25 5.15 4.15
CA PRO A 2 -23.38 5.14 5.31
C PRO A 2 -22.12 5.97 5.02
N SER A 3 -21.91 6.99 5.83
CA SER A 3 -20.81 7.96 5.74
C SER A 3 -19.47 7.24 5.84
N THR A 4 -18.48 7.68 5.08
CA THR A 4 -17.09 7.20 5.08
C THR A 4 -16.43 7.17 6.47
N LEU A 5 -17.02 7.86 7.46
CA LEU A 5 -16.62 7.78 8.87
C LEU A 5 -16.99 6.43 9.53
N HIS A 6 -18.07 5.77 9.11
CA HIS A 6 -18.50 4.49 9.65
C HIS A 6 -17.53 3.35 9.32
N LEU A 7 -16.78 3.48 8.23
CA LEU A 7 -15.81 2.50 7.77
C LEU A 7 -14.46 2.59 8.52
N ILE A 8 -14.10 3.79 8.96
CA ILE A 8 -12.91 4.03 9.78
C ILE A 8 -13.21 3.68 11.25
N GLU A 9 -14.43 3.96 11.71
CA GLU A 9 -14.94 3.53 13.02
C GLU A 9 -15.03 2.00 13.10
N GLN A 10 -15.44 1.31 12.02
CA GLN A 10 -15.42 -0.16 11.95
C GLN A 10 -14.02 -0.81 11.92
N LEU A 11 -12.98 -0.09 11.48
CA LEU A 11 -11.59 -0.57 11.55
C LEU A 11 -10.96 -0.36 12.93
N ALA A 12 -11.48 0.56 13.74
CA ALA A 12 -11.06 0.77 15.12
C ALA A 12 -11.77 -0.18 16.09
N GLN A 13 -13.04 -0.51 15.86
CA GLN A 13 -13.85 -1.30 16.80
C GLN A 13 -13.53 -2.81 16.83
N HIS A 14 -12.94 -3.37 15.77
CA HIS A 14 -12.72 -4.82 15.66
C HIS A 14 -11.50 -5.37 16.43
N HIS A 15 -10.71 -4.51 17.09
CA HIS A 15 -9.52 -4.93 17.84
C HIS A 15 -9.79 -5.20 19.33
N ASP A 16 -10.92 -4.75 19.89
CA ASP A 16 -11.23 -4.93 21.33
C ASP A 16 -12.12 -6.16 21.63
N ASP A 17 -12.78 -6.75 20.63
CA ASP A 17 -13.74 -7.87 20.84
C ASP A 17 -13.13 -9.28 20.70
N GLN A 18 -11.83 -9.42 20.38
CA GLN A 18 -11.17 -10.73 20.17
C GLN A 18 -10.32 -11.22 21.35
N GLU A 19 -10.23 -10.47 22.45
CA GLU A 19 -9.58 -10.94 23.69
C GLU A 19 -10.55 -11.72 24.61
N ALA A 20 -11.87 -11.61 24.40
CA ALA A 20 -12.87 -12.09 25.35
C ALA A 20 -13.42 -13.51 25.12
N LEU A 21 -13.00 -14.24 24.07
CA LEU A 21 -13.55 -15.59 23.80
C LEU A 21 -12.48 -16.59 23.35
N ARG A 22 -11.65 -17.02 24.30
CA ARG A 22 -10.85 -18.26 24.16
C ARG A 22 -11.62 -19.46 24.72
N PRO A 23 -11.96 -20.46 23.88
CA PRO A 23 -12.06 -21.84 24.33
C PRO A 23 -10.79 -22.64 23.97
N HIS A 24 -10.32 -23.35 24.97
CA HIS A 24 -9.25 -24.34 24.98
C HIS A 24 -9.70 -25.60 24.23
N ILE A 25 -9.06 -25.98 23.12
CA ILE A 25 -9.13 -27.36 22.60
C ILE A 25 -7.77 -27.77 22.02
N THR A 26 -7.20 -28.80 22.62
CA THR A 26 -6.08 -29.64 22.17
C THR A 26 -6.50 -30.57 21.03
N HIS A 27 -5.84 -30.58 19.86
CA HIS A 27 -5.69 -31.77 18.98
C HIS A 27 -4.50 -31.63 17.96
N THR A 28 -3.56 -32.59 18.06
CA THR A 28 -2.57 -33.21 17.13
C THR A 28 -2.14 -32.54 15.80
N PRO A 29 -0.81 -32.50 15.47
CA PRO A 29 -0.32 -32.08 14.16
C PRO A 29 -0.09 -33.27 13.18
N SER A 30 -0.79 -33.26 12.04
CA SER A 30 -0.42 -34.05 10.86
C SER A 30 0.51 -33.22 9.96
N SER A 31 1.74 -33.71 9.83
CA SER A 31 2.83 -33.08 9.07
C SER A 31 2.71 -33.40 7.58
N THR A 32 2.35 -32.40 6.77
CA THR A 32 2.58 -32.40 5.33
C THR A 32 3.65 -31.36 5.03
N HIS A 33 4.81 -31.83 4.56
CA HIS A 33 5.96 -30.99 4.24
C HIS A 33 5.68 -30.24 2.95
N SER A 34 5.21 -28.99 3.08
CA SER A 34 5.22 -28.01 2.00
C SER A 34 6.65 -27.47 1.84
N THR A 35 7.29 -27.88 0.76
CA THR A 35 8.62 -27.48 0.30
C THR A 35 8.76 -25.95 0.34
N GLY A 36 9.61 -25.47 1.26
CA GLY A 36 9.80 -24.06 1.53
C GLY A 36 10.35 -23.30 0.33
N ARG A 37 9.59 -22.30 -0.14
CA ARG A 37 10.19 -21.06 -0.64
C ARG A 37 10.29 -20.06 0.51
N ALA A 38 11.34 -20.21 1.31
CA ALA A 38 11.69 -19.24 2.33
C ALA A 38 12.97 -18.51 1.95
N ALA A 39 12.78 -17.36 1.30
CA ALA A 39 13.61 -16.18 1.52
C ALA A 39 12.74 -14.96 1.25
N VAL A 40 11.71 -14.76 2.09
CA VAL A 40 11.02 -13.46 2.16
C VAL A 40 12.09 -12.47 2.58
N ALA A 41 12.46 -11.60 1.64
CA ALA A 41 13.49 -10.60 1.79
C ALA A 41 13.33 -9.88 3.14
N MET A 42 14.46 -9.61 3.79
CA MET A 42 14.53 -8.65 4.89
C MET A 42 13.68 -7.43 4.53
N SER A 43 12.82 -6.99 5.44
CA SER A 43 12.01 -5.79 5.25
C SER A 43 12.94 -4.62 4.94
N SER A 44 13.08 -4.29 3.66
CA SER A 44 13.95 -3.21 3.27
C SER A 44 13.24 -1.91 3.67
N LYS A 45 13.98 -0.96 4.22
CA LYS A 45 13.47 0.39 4.50
C LYS A 45 12.74 0.99 3.28
N LYS A 46 13.19 0.68 2.06
CA LYS A 46 12.55 1.09 0.80
C LYS A 46 11.13 0.52 0.64
N HIS A 47 10.91 -0.73 1.05
CA HIS A 47 9.61 -1.40 1.01
C HIS A 47 8.60 -0.72 1.94
N VAL A 48 8.98 -0.52 3.21
CA VAL A 48 8.13 0.18 4.20
C VAL A 48 7.82 1.61 3.75
N LEU A 49 8.80 2.33 3.20
CA LEU A 49 8.58 3.66 2.62
C LEU A 49 7.67 3.63 1.39
N SER A 50 7.68 2.55 0.61
CA SER A 50 6.73 2.34 -0.48
C SER A 50 5.31 2.18 0.06
N LEU A 51 5.11 1.31 1.06
CA LEU A 51 3.82 1.08 1.70
C LEU A 51 3.26 2.35 2.35
N TYR A 52 4.12 3.13 3.02
CA TYR A 52 3.72 4.42 3.60
C TYR A 52 3.26 5.43 2.52
N ARG A 53 3.96 5.51 1.39
CA ARG A 53 3.54 6.39 0.28
C ARG A 53 2.24 5.92 -0.35
N GLN A 54 2.06 4.59 -0.47
CA GLN A 54 0.84 3.99 -0.98
C GLN A 54 -0.35 4.25 -0.04
N SER A 55 -0.18 4.12 1.28
CA SER A 55 -1.25 4.39 2.25
C SER A 55 -1.69 5.86 2.23
N LEU A 56 -0.74 6.80 2.17
CA LEU A 56 -1.05 8.22 2.03
C LEU A 56 -1.77 8.56 0.72
N LYS A 57 -1.35 7.93 -0.38
CA LYS A 57 -1.99 8.10 -1.68
C LYS A 57 -3.41 7.52 -1.66
N LEU A 58 -3.59 6.32 -1.13
CA LEU A 58 -4.90 5.67 -1.03
C LEU A 58 -5.87 6.51 -0.20
N ALA A 59 -5.42 7.02 0.96
CA ALA A 59 -6.21 7.94 1.77
C ALA A 59 -6.57 9.22 0.99
N LEU A 60 -5.68 9.70 0.13
CA LEU A 60 -5.97 10.84 -0.75
C LEU A 60 -7.01 10.50 -1.81
N ASP A 61 -6.88 9.36 -2.46
CA ASP A 61 -7.80 8.93 -3.53
C ASP A 61 -9.25 8.82 -3.02
N TRP A 62 -9.45 8.41 -1.77
CA TRP A 62 -10.77 8.36 -1.12
C TRP A 62 -11.26 9.69 -0.54
N SER A 63 -10.39 10.68 -0.33
CA SER A 63 -10.76 11.93 0.34
C SER A 63 -10.96 13.07 -0.67
N VAL A 64 -12.20 13.54 -0.74
CA VAL A 64 -12.56 14.69 -1.60
C VAL A 64 -11.94 15.99 -1.07
N HIS A 65 -11.90 16.16 0.26
CA HIS A 65 -11.46 17.41 0.88
C HIS A 65 -10.11 17.30 1.59
N ARG A 66 -9.27 18.32 1.39
CA ARG A 66 -7.88 18.32 1.88
C ARG A 66 -7.75 18.38 3.40
N TYR A 67 -8.71 18.98 4.10
CA TYR A 67 -8.66 19.09 5.57
C TYR A 67 -8.89 17.72 6.25
N LEU A 68 -9.82 16.91 5.73
CA LEU A 68 -10.05 15.53 6.20
C LEU A 68 -8.81 14.67 5.97
N TRP A 69 -8.24 14.76 4.76
CA TRP A 69 -7.03 14.03 4.40
C TRP A 69 -5.87 14.33 5.34
N ARG A 70 -5.68 15.59 5.76
CA ARG A 70 -4.57 15.96 6.67
C ARG A 70 -4.68 15.24 8.02
N GLY A 71 -5.89 15.14 8.58
CA GLY A 71 -6.12 14.37 9.80
C GLY A 71 -5.77 12.90 9.63
N GLN A 72 -6.24 12.29 8.54
CA GLN A 72 -5.93 10.90 8.20
C GLN A 72 -4.42 10.67 7.98
N ALA A 73 -3.73 11.58 7.31
CA ALA A 73 -2.30 11.48 7.04
C ALA A 73 -1.46 11.52 8.33
N VAL A 74 -1.85 12.36 9.29
CA VAL A 74 -1.21 12.41 10.62
C VAL A 74 -1.45 11.11 11.37
N TYR A 75 -2.67 10.58 11.34
CA TYR A 75 -3.00 9.30 11.95
C TYR A 75 -2.18 8.14 11.35
N LEU A 76 -2.13 8.02 10.02
CA LEU A 76 -1.30 7.03 9.33
C LEU A 76 0.18 7.15 9.71
N ARG A 77 0.70 8.37 9.84
CA ARG A 77 2.07 8.57 10.33
C ARG A 77 2.26 8.03 11.75
N GLY A 78 1.29 8.27 12.65
CA GLY A 78 1.31 7.74 14.01
C GLY A 78 1.43 6.22 14.04
N LEU A 79 0.65 5.51 13.21
CA LEU A 79 0.71 4.04 13.11
C LEU A 79 2.08 3.53 12.67
N PHE A 80 2.70 4.18 11.67
CA PHE A 80 4.03 3.78 11.19
C PHE A 80 5.15 4.12 12.20
N GLU A 81 5.06 5.24 12.90
CA GLU A 81 6.05 5.60 13.94
C GLU A 81 5.93 4.70 15.17
N ALA A 82 4.72 4.30 15.56
CA ALA A 82 4.51 3.36 16.67
C ALA A 82 5.18 2.01 16.44
N ASN A 83 5.23 1.55 15.19
CA ASN A 83 5.81 0.26 14.80
C ASN A 83 7.27 0.36 14.31
N ARG A 84 7.88 1.54 14.40
CA ARG A 84 9.23 1.80 13.85
C ARG A 84 10.35 0.99 14.51
N ASN A 85 10.20 0.70 15.81
CA ASN A 85 11.24 0.08 16.63
C ASN A 85 11.07 -1.44 16.77
N VAL A 86 10.20 -2.07 15.98
CA VAL A 86 10.02 -3.52 15.97
C VAL A 86 11.26 -4.16 15.34
N THR A 87 12.09 -4.85 16.13
CA THR A 87 13.34 -5.49 15.67
C THR A 87 13.12 -6.92 15.20
N GLU A 88 12.12 -7.60 15.76
CA GLU A 88 11.87 -9.01 15.49
C GLU A 88 11.44 -9.25 14.03
N PRO A 89 12.20 -10.02 13.22
CA PRO A 89 11.97 -10.14 11.79
C PRO A 89 10.64 -10.84 11.45
N ARG A 90 10.16 -11.73 12.32
CA ARG A 90 8.84 -12.37 12.15
C ARG A 90 7.70 -11.36 12.31
N GLN A 91 7.81 -10.48 13.31
CA GLN A 91 6.81 -9.45 13.57
C GLN A 91 6.80 -8.39 12.46
N GLN A 92 7.99 -7.95 12.01
CA GLN A 92 8.09 -7.03 10.87
C GLN A 92 7.39 -7.58 9.62
N ARG A 93 7.61 -8.87 9.31
CA ARG A 93 6.94 -9.52 8.16
C ARG A 93 5.43 -9.55 8.33
N ALA A 94 4.94 -9.91 9.52
CA ALA A 94 3.51 -9.93 9.80
C ALA A 94 2.86 -8.56 9.56
N LEU A 95 3.45 -7.49 10.11
CA LEU A 95 2.96 -6.12 9.95
C LEU A 95 2.95 -5.67 8.48
N ILE A 96 3.97 -6.06 7.72
CA ILE A 96 4.07 -5.75 6.28
C ILE A 96 2.97 -6.46 5.51
N THR A 97 2.81 -7.77 5.71
CA THR A 97 1.77 -8.56 5.05
C THR A 97 0.37 -8.05 5.41
N GLU A 98 0.15 -7.70 6.67
CA GLU A 98 -1.11 -7.10 7.11
C GLU A 98 -1.37 -5.76 6.40
N THR A 99 -0.36 -4.88 6.34
CA THR A 99 -0.46 -3.59 5.65
C THR A 99 -0.76 -3.78 4.16
N GLU A 100 -0.09 -4.73 3.49
CA GLU A 100 -0.32 -5.07 2.09
C GLU A 100 -1.77 -5.54 1.86
N ASN A 101 -2.27 -6.42 2.72
CA ASN A 101 -3.64 -6.92 2.65
C ASN A 101 -4.66 -5.79 2.83
N LEU A 102 -4.43 -4.87 3.76
CA LEU A 102 -5.29 -3.70 3.96
C LEU A 102 -5.29 -2.77 2.74
N LEU A 103 -4.12 -2.50 2.16
CA LEU A 103 -4.01 -1.65 0.98
C LEU A 103 -4.73 -2.26 -0.23
N GLU A 104 -4.62 -3.57 -0.44
CA GLU A 104 -5.28 -4.24 -1.55
C GLU A 104 -6.80 -4.30 -1.33
N LYS A 105 -7.25 -4.59 -0.10
CA LYS A 105 -8.67 -4.64 0.25
C LYS A 105 -9.38 -3.30 0.01
N TRP A 106 -8.74 -2.19 0.36
CA TRP A 106 -9.34 -0.86 0.33
C TRP A 106 -8.95 -0.03 -0.90
N LYS A 107 -8.36 -0.67 -1.89
CA LYS A 107 -7.91 -0.01 -3.12
C LYS A 107 -9.05 0.73 -3.82
N HIS A 108 -8.82 1.99 -4.17
CA HIS A 108 -9.80 2.78 -4.89
C HIS A 108 -9.96 2.22 -6.33
N PRO A 109 -11.20 2.03 -6.84
CA PRO A 109 -11.42 1.46 -8.18
C PRO A 109 -10.92 2.36 -9.31
N ASP A 110 -11.01 3.68 -9.14
CA ASP A 110 -10.52 4.68 -10.10
C ASP A 110 -9.61 5.72 -9.41
N PRO A 111 -8.35 5.38 -9.10
CA PRO A 111 -7.47 6.25 -8.32
C PRO A 111 -7.03 7.48 -9.11
N TYR A 112 -6.75 8.59 -8.42
CA TYR A 112 -6.34 9.81 -9.08
C TYR A 112 -5.01 9.64 -9.84
N ARG A 113 -5.03 10.08 -11.10
CA ARG A 113 -3.85 10.12 -11.97
C ARG A 113 -3.61 11.56 -12.44
N PRO A 114 -2.38 12.09 -12.30
CA PRO A 114 -2.03 13.37 -12.88
C PRO A 114 -2.32 13.36 -14.40
N PRO A 115 -2.85 14.46 -14.98
CA PRO A 115 -3.29 14.44 -16.38
C PRO A 115 -2.21 14.01 -17.38
N THR A 116 -0.94 14.36 -17.14
CA THR A 116 0.18 14.08 -18.04
C THR A 116 0.92 12.79 -17.72
N ALA A 117 0.60 12.12 -16.61
CA ALA A 117 1.21 10.84 -16.25
C ALA A 117 0.63 9.72 -17.14
N PRO A 118 1.32 8.56 -17.26
CA PRO A 118 0.78 7.41 -17.97
C PRO A 118 -0.63 7.02 -17.51
N GLY A 119 -1.57 6.96 -18.45
CA GLY A 119 -2.99 6.71 -18.19
C GLY A 119 -3.78 7.91 -17.64
N GLY A 120 -3.21 9.11 -17.65
CA GLY A 120 -3.93 10.36 -17.40
C GLY A 120 -4.62 10.92 -18.65
N SER A 121 -5.56 11.85 -18.47
CA SER A 121 -6.39 12.39 -19.56
C SER A 121 -5.65 13.22 -20.63
N LYS A 122 -4.45 13.71 -20.33
CA LYS A 122 -3.58 14.49 -21.24
C LYS A 122 -2.32 13.69 -21.63
N TYR A 123 -2.24 12.42 -21.29
CA TYR A 123 -1.11 11.57 -21.66
C TYR A 123 -0.99 11.49 -23.19
N GLU A 124 0.23 11.68 -23.71
CA GLU A 124 0.56 11.61 -25.15
C GLU A 124 -0.26 12.52 -26.08
N ARG A 125 -0.99 13.51 -25.54
CA ARG A 125 -1.85 14.39 -26.35
C ARG A 125 -1.08 15.25 -27.37
N ASN A 126 0.13 15.67 -27.02
CA ASN A 126 0.99 16.56 -27.81
C ASN A 126 2.44 16.04 -27.87
N LEU A 127 2.65 14.82 -28.38
CA LEU A 127 4.02 14.31 -28.56
C LEU A 127 4.73 15.09 -29.68
N PRO A 128 6.03 15.43 -29.53
CA PRO A 128 6.81 15.95 -30.63
C PRO A 128 6.86 14.90 -31.75
N VAL A 129 6.76 15.36 -33.00
CA VAL A 129 6.84 14.48 -34.17
C VAL A 129 8.21 13.78 -34.16
N PRO A 130 8.27 12.45 -34.40
CA PRO A 130 9.55 11.75 -34.49
C PRO A 130 10.39 12.31 -35.63
N ILE A 131 11.69 12.45 -35.41
CA ILE A 131 12.64 12.81 -36.47
C ILE A 131 12.78 11.60 -37.39
N LEU A 132 12.24 11.70 -38.60
CA LEU A 132 12.33 10.65 -39.62
C LEU A 132 13.55 10.83 -40.53
N GLU A 133 14.19 12.00 -40.47
CA GLU A 133 15.35 12.30 -41.29
C GLU A 133 16.52 11.41 -40.88
N PRO A 134 17.16 10.71 -41.85
CA PRO A 134 18.36 9.96 -41.54
C PRO A 134 19.47 10.92 -41.07
N PRO A 135 20.39 10.46 -40.21
CA PRO A 135 21.52 11.27 -39.81
C PRO A 135 22.28 11.79 -41.04
N PRO A 136 22.82 13.02 -41.00
CA PRO A 136 23.50 13.60 -42.15
C PRO A 136 24.63 12.70 -42.65
N LYS A 137 24.75 12.55 -43.98
CA LYS A 137 25.73 11.67 -44.65
C LYS A 137 27.20 11.87 -44.22
N TRP A 138 27.54 13.03 -43.66
CA TRP A 138 28.88 13.40 -43.20
C TRP A 138 29.18 12.93 -41.75
N MET A 139 28.21 12.33 -41.07
CA MET A 139 28.32 11.86 -39.68
C MET A 139 28.68 10.37 -39.57
N ASN A 140 28.92 9.68 -40.69
CA ASN A 140 29.46 8.32 -40.72
C ASN A 140 31.00 8.37 -40.83
N PRO A 141 31.76 7.83 -39.85
CA PRO A 141 33.22 7.72 -39.91
C PRO A 141 33.70 6.72 -40.96
#